data_AF-A0A1H7E101-F1
#
_entry.id   AF-A0A1H7E101-F1
#
_cell.length_a   1.000
_cell.length_b   1.000
_cell.length_c   1.000
_cell.angle_alpha   90.00
_cell.angle_beta   90.00
_cell.angle_gamma   90.00
#
_symmetry.space_group_name_H-M   'P 1'
#
loop_
_entity.id
_entity.type
_entity.pdbx_description
1 polymer ?
#
loop_
_entity_poly.entity_id
_entity_poly.type
_entity_poly.pdbx_seq_one_letter_code
_entity_poly.pdbx_strand_id
1 'polypeptide(L)'
;GIDQKLAGRAVMADGAYRGNPDVIIPYRKPTDGSELPERKKDLNKQHRTVRAQVEHALARMKNFKILRDYRRAAHTLTDTASGIAHLHNIILLG
;
A
#
# COMPACT_ATOMS: atom_id res chain seq x y z
N GLY A 1 -5.57 -3.60 15.39
CA GLY A 1 -4.43 -3.53 14.45
C GLY A 1 -4.67 -2.45 13.39
N ILE A 2 -4.20 -2.65 12.16
CA ILE A 2 -4.41 -1.68 11.04
C ILE A 2 -5.92 -1.53 10.73
N ASP A 3 -6.69 -2.60 10.91
CA ASP A 3 -8.14 -2.69 10.92
C ASP A 3 -8.84 -1.72 11.90
N GLN A 4 -8.33 -1.59 13.14
CA GLN A 4 -8.82 -0.62 14.13
C GLN A 4 -8.56 0.82 13.70
N LYS A 5 -7.42 1.09 13.06
CA LYS A 5 -7.09 2.43 12.54
C LYS A 5 -7.94 2.79 11.31
N LEU A 6 -8.47 1.80 10.60
CA LEU A 6 -9.26 1.97 9.37
C LEU A 6 -10.79 1.88 9.62
N ALA A 7 -11.23 1.89 10.88
CA ALA A 7 -12.65 1.90 11.27
C ALA A 7 -13.49 0.79 10.60
N GLY A 8 -12.95 -0.44 10.53
CA GLY A 8 -13.66 -1.59 9.95
C GLY A 8 -13.73 -1.61 8.42
N ARG A 9 -12.97 -0.74 7.74
CA ARG A 9 -12.86 -0.79 6.27
C ARG A 9 -11.96 -1.92 5.81
N ALA A 10 -12.30 -2.48 4.65
CA ALA A 10 -11.47 -3.47 3.99
C ALA A 10 -10.06 -2.93 3.72
N VAL A 11 -9.04 -3.70 4.10
CA VAL A 11 -7.63 -3.31 3.97
C VAL A 11 -7.03 -3.99 2.75
N MET A 12 -6.57 -3.24 1.76
CA MET A 12 -5.81 -3.81 0.63
C MET A 12 -4.32 -3.89 0.99
N ALA A 13 -3.70 -5.02 0.65
CA ALA A 13 -2.30 -5.28 0.94
C ALA A 13 -1.58 -5.91 -0.27
N ASP A 14 -0.25 -5.82 -0.28
CA ASP A 14 0.54 -6.50 -1.29
C ASP A 14 0.60 -8.02 -1.06
N GLY A 15 1.14 -8.74 -2.04
CA GLY A 15 1.20 -10.20 -2.01
C GLY A 15 2.15 -10.81 -0.97
N ALA A 16 2.93 -10.00 -0.24
CA ALA A 16 3.77 -10.47 0.87
C ALA A 16 2.93 -10.75 2.12
N TYR A 17 1.75 -10.14 2.27
CA TYR A 17 0.80 -10.40 3.36
C TYR A 17 -0.02 -11.68 3.16
N ARG A 18 0.53 -12.67 2.45
CA ARG A 18 -0.17 -13.92 2.18
C ARG A 18 -0.45 -14.66 3.48
N GLY A 19 -1.67 -15.21 3.57
CA GLY A 19 -2.11 -15.98 4.73
C GLY A 19 -2.70 -15.12 5.85
N ASN A 20 -2.70 -13.80 5.70
CA ASN A 20 -3.42 -12.91 6.59
C ASN A 20 -4.89 -12.79 6.15
N PRO A 21 -5.87 -13.24 6.96
CA PRO A 21 -7.29 -13.18 6.62
C PRO A 21 -7.87 -11.75 6.70
N ASP A 22 -7.19 -10.82 7.37
CA ASP A 22 -7.68 -9.46 7.63
C ASP A 22 -7.41 -8.48 6.48
N VAL A 23 -6.77 -8.94 5.40
CA VAL A 23 -6.37 -8.11 4.26
C VAL A 23 -6.76 -8.73 2.92
N ILE A 24 -7.15 -7.86 1.99
CA ILE A 24 -7.40 -8.20 0.59
C ILE A 24 -6.06 -8.13 -0.15
N ILE A 25 -5.63 -9.28 -0.68
CA ILE A 25 -4.43 -9.40 -1.52
C ILE A 25 -4.82 -9.80 -2.95
N PRO A 26 -4.00 -9.50 -3.96
CA PRO A 26 -4.29 -9.91 -5.33
C PRO A 26 -4.29 -11.44 -5.47
N TYR A 27 -5.24 -11.97 -6.25
CA TYR A 27 -5.33 -13.39 -6.56
C TYR A 27 -4.14 -13.84 -7.41
N ARG A 28 -3.52 -14.96 -7.06
CA ARG A 28 -2.49 -15.59 -7.90
C ARG A 28 -3.09 -16.52 -8.93
N LYS A 29 -2.31 -16.78 -9.99
CA LYS A 29 -2.62 -17.86 -10.92
C LYS A 29 -2.68 -19.19 -10.14
N PRO A 30 -3.70 -20.02 -10.40
CA PRO A 30 -3.80 -21.38 -9.87
C PRO A 30 -2.54 -22.20 -10.15
N THR A 31 -2.17 -23.08 -9.20
CA THR A 31 -1.00 -23.96 -9.33
C THR A 31 -1.19 -25.06 -10.38
N ASP A 32 -2.44 -25.42 -10.66
CA ASP A 32 -2.84 -26.39 -11.67
C ASP A 32 -2.75 -25.86 -13.12
N GLY A 33 -2.33 -24.61 -13.30
CA GLY A 33 -2.20 -23.97 -14.62
C GLY A 33 -3.52 -23.51 -15.22
N SER A 34 -4.64 -23.68 -14.53
CA SER A 34 -5.94 -23.18 -14.99
C SER A 34 -5.96 -21.65 -15.05
N GLU A 35 -6.74 -21.11 -15.98
CA GLU A 35 -6.92 -19.68 -16.10
C GLU A 35 -7.70 -19.12 -14.91
N LEU A 36 -7.33 -17.91 -14.50
CA LEU A 36 -8.02 -17.24 -13.40
C LEU A 36 -9.43 -16.84 -13.89
N PRO A 37 -10.51 -17.12 -13.12
CA PRO A 37 -11.85 -16.66 -13.46
C PRO A 37 -11.90 -15.15 -13.71
N GLU A 38 -12.71 -14.71 -14.67
CA GLU A 38 -12.74 -13.31 -15.13
C GLU A 38 -13.01 -12.32 -13.99
N ARG A 39 -13.96 -12.64 -13.10
CA ARG A 39 -14.23 -11.84 -11.90
C ARG A 39 -12.98 -11.60 -11.04
N LYS A 40 -12.10 -12.59 -10.89
CA LYS A 40 -10.86 -12.44 -10.11
C LYS A 40 -9.80 -11.64 -10.89
N LYS A 41 -9.79 -11.73 -12.22
CA LYS A 41 -8.95 -10.90 -13.09
C LYS A 41 -9.33 -9.42 -12.98
N ASP A 42 -10.63 -9.11 -12.99
CA ASP A 42 -11.14 -7.75 -12.81
C ASP A 42 -10.77 -7.15 -11.46
N LEU A 43 -10.92 -7.93 -10.38
CA LEU A 43 -10.50 -7.51 -9.03
C LEU A 43 -8.99 -7.24 -8.98
N ASN A 44 -8.18 -8.09 -9.61
CA ASN A 44 -6.74 -7.86 -9.71
C ASN A 44 -6.39 -6.59 -10.52
N LYS A 45 -7.18 -6.28 -11.56
CA LYS A 45 -7.00 -5.05 -12.36
C LYS A 45 -7.27 -3.81 -11.49
N GLN A 46 -8.37 -3.80 -10.74
CA GLN A 46 -8.68 -2.71 -9.80
C GLN A 46 -7.59 -2.59 -8.73
N HIS A 47 -7.19 -3.71 -8.13
CA HIS A 47 -6.13 -3.73 -7.12
C HIS A 47 -4.80 -3.19 -7.67
N ARG A 48 -4.43 -3.51 -8.91
CA ARG A 48 -3.23 -2.97 -9.56
C ARG A 48 -3.31 -1.47 -9.77
N THR A 49 -4.46 -0.96 -10.21
CA THR A 49 -4.66 0.49 -10.40
C THR A 49 -4.49 1.25 -9.09
N VAL A 50 -5.13 0.80 -8.01
CA VAL A 50 -4.99 1.42 -6.68
C VAL A 50 -3.55 1.35 -6.20
N ARG A 51 -2.91 0.17 -6.32
CA ARG A 51 -1.51 -0.01 -5.93
C ARG A 51 -0.58 0.94 -6.68
N ALA A 52 -0.76 1.10 -7.99
CA ALA A 52 0.07 2.01 -8.79
C ALA A 52 -0.04 3.47 -8.29
N GLN A 53 -1.25 3.93 -7.95
CA GLN A 53 -1.46 5.27 -7.39
C GLN A 53 -0.74 5.46 -6.05
N VAL A 54 -0.88 4.48 -5.15
CA VAL A 54 -0.20 4.49 -3.85
C VAL A 54 1.32 4.47 -4.01
N GLU A 55 1.86 3.59 -4.87
CA GLU A 55 3.29 3.49 -5.13
C GLU A 55 3.85 4.78 -5.74
N HIS A 56 3.13 5.45 -6.63
CA HIS A 56 3.53 6.76 -7.15
C HIS A 56 3.59 7.84 -6.06
N ALA A 57 2.59 7.89 -5.17
CA ALA A 57 2.63 8.82 -4.03
C ALA A 57 3.82 8.52 -3.10
N LEU A 58 4.03 7.24 -2.76
CA LEU A 58 5.19 6.82 -1.96
C LEU A 58 6.52 7.15 -2.64
N ALA A 59 6.63 6.98 -3.96
CA ALA A 59 7.84 7.33 -4.71
C ALA A 59 8.16 8.83 -4.61
N ARG A 60 7.15 9.70 -4.74
CA ARG A 60 7.30 11.15 -4.54
C ARG A 60 7.77 11.47 -3.12
N MET A 61 7.18 10.85 -2.11
CA MET A 61 7.57 11.05 -0.71
C MET A 61 8.98 10.52 -0.40
N LYS A 62 9.46 9.48 -1.08
CA LYS A 62 10.84 8.96 -0.94
C LYS A 62 11.92 9.91 -1.48
N ASN A 63 11.55 10.94 -2.23
CA ASN A 63 12.50 11.98 -2.67
C ASN A 63 12.87 12.95 -1.54
N PHE A 64 12.08 13.02 -0.47
CA PHE A 64 12.37 13.88 0.67
C PHE A 64 13.56 13.31 1.45
N LYS A 65 14.64 14.08 1.53
CA LYS A 65 15.91 13.68 2.19
C LYS A 65 15.67 13.20 3.63
N ILE A 66 14.77 13.86 4.36
CA ILE A 66 14.41 13.49 5.73
C ILE A 66 13.83 12.06 5.84
N LEU A 67 13.00 11.60 4.88
CA LEU A 67 12.53 10.20 4.88
C LEU A 67 13.69 9.23 4.67
N ARG A 68 14.62 9.58 3.78
CA ARG A 68 15.76 8.75 3.41
C ARG A 68 16.72 8.57 4.59
N ASP A 69 16.99 9.65 5.32
CA ASP A 69 17.92 9.68 6.44
C ASP A 69 17.36 8.90 7.65
N TYR A 70 16.06 9.02 7.90
CA TYR A 70 15.40 8.35 9.04
C TYR A 70 14.88 6.94 8.73
N ARG A 71 14.91 6.45 7.48
CA ARG A 71 14.50 5.07 7.13
C ARG A 71 15.26 4.00 7.92
N ARG A 72 16.48 4.28 8.39
CA ARG A 72 17.30 3.35 9.19
C ARG A 72 17.02 3.44 10.70
N ALA A 73 16.37 4.49 11.18
CA ALA A 73 15.94 4.66 12.56
C ALA A 73 14.49 4.19 12.72
N ALA A 74 14.27 2.87 12.69
CA ALA A 74 12.94 2.26 12.61
C ALA A 74 11.93 2.76 13.66
N HIS A 75 12.38 3.16 14.86
CA HIS A 75 11.53 3.64 15.95
C HIS A 75 10.90 5.02 15.70
N THR A 76 11.52 5.88 14.88
CA THR A 76 10.96 7.21 14.53
C THR A 76 10.23 7.21 13.19
N LEU A 77 10.17 6.06 12.51
CA LEU A 77 9.68 5.97 11.14
C LEU A 77 8.20 6.36 11.03
N THR A 78 7.38 6.03 12.03
CA THR A 78 5.95 6.38 12.04
C THR A 78 5.76 7.90 12.07
N ASP A 79 6.41 8.59 13.00
CA ASP A 79 6.29 10.05 13.15
C ASP A 79 6.87 10.77 11.93
N THR A 80 8.02 10.30 11.45
CA THR A 80 8.66 10.84 10.25
C THR A 80 7.78 10.68 9.00
N ALA A 81 7.18 9.49 8.81
CA ALA A 81 6.30 9.23 7.67
C ALA A 81 5.04 10.09 7.73
N SER A 82 4.43 10.26 8.90
CA SER A 82 3.27 11.15 9.11
C SER A 82 3.61 12.61 8.80
N GLY A 83 4.75 13.12 9.28
CA GLY A 83 5.19 14.49 8.99
C GLY A 83 5.42 14.74 7.50
N ILE A 84 6.00 13.77 6.79
CA ILE A 84 6.26 13.89 5.35
C ILE A 84 4.96 13.77 4.54
N ALA A 85 4.04 12.90 4.95
CA ALA A 85 2.73 12.83 4.32
C ALA A 85 1.97 14.17 4.44
N HIS A 86 2.06 14.82 5.60
CA HIS A 86 1.48 16.15 5.81
C HIS A 86 2.12 17.21 4.89
N LEU A 87 3.46 17.27 4.84
CA LEU A 87 4.16 18.19 3.93
C LEU A 87 3.85 17.94 2.45
N HIS A 88 3.78 16.67 2.04
CA HIS A 88 3.42 16.30 0.68
C HIS A 88 2.02 16.79 0.31
N ASN A 89 1.05 16.66 1.22
CA ASN A 89 -0.32 17.15 1.01
C ASN A 89 -0.37 18.68 0.89
N ILE A 90 0.41 19.41 1.70
CA ILE A 90 0.52 20.87 1.57
C ILE A 90 1.07 21.25 0.18
N ILE A 91 2.12 20.57 -0.28
CA ILE A 91 2.73 20.81 -1.61
C ILE A 91 1.74 20.52 -2.75
N LEU A 92 0.87 19.53 -2.61
CA LEU A 92 -0.16 19.20 -3.62
C LEU A 92 -1.33 20.19 -3.65
N LEU A 93 -1.56 20.94 -2.58
CA LEU A 93 -2.65 21.92 -2.45
C LEU A 93 -2.23 23.35 -2.81
N GLY A 94 -0.93 23.61 -2.98
CA GLY A 94 -0.38 24.87 -3.50
C GLY A 94 -0.20 24.86 -5.02
#